data_AF-A0A947M045-F1
#
_entry.id   AF-A0A947M045-F1
#
_cell.length_a   1.000
_cell.length_b   1.000
_cell.length_c   1.000
_cell.angle_alpha   90.00
_cell.angle_beta   90.00
_cell.angle_gamma   90.00
#
_symmetry.space_group_name_H-M   'P 1'
#
loop_
_entity.id
_entity.type
_entity.pdbx_description
1 polymer ?
#
loop_
_entity_poly.entity_id
_entity_poly.type
_entity_poly.pdbx_seq_one_letter_code
_entity_poly.pdbx_strand_id
1 'polypeptide(L)'
;MTQGLIRIRGARQHNLKNLDLDIRTGELTVVTGPSGSGKSSLVFDTLYAEGQRRYVETFSAYARQFLDRMDKPAVDKVEGVPPAIAIDQTNPVRSSRSTVGTMTELNDHLKLLFARAGQLFDKQTAQPVRHDTPETIYAELAARCAAASDPRIVLTFPVELP
;
A
#
# COMPACT_ATOMS: atom_id res chain seq x y z
N MET A 1 14.71 -30.69 0.91
CA MET A 1 14.65 -29.51 1.79
C MET A 1 16.00 -28.82 1.69
N THR A 2 16.09 -27.67 1.01
CA THR A 2 17.36 -26.92 0.93
C THR A 2 17.78 -26.52 2.35
N GLN A 3 18.99 -26.93 2.72
CA GLN A 3 19.54 -26.95 4.09
C GLN A 3 19.80 -25.54 4.65
N GLY A 4 18.77 -24.72 4.82
CA GLY A 4 18.87 -23.43 5.49
C GLY A 4 19.97 -22.50 4.94
N LEU A 5 20.33 -22.63 3.66
CA LEU A 5 21.45 -21.97 3.02
C LEU A 5 21.02 -21.42 1.67
N ILE A 6 21.35 -20.15 1.44
CA ILE A 6 21.35 -19.51 0.13
C ILE A 6 22.76 -19.63 -0.43
N ARG A 7 22.92 -20.26 -1.58
CA ARG A 7 24.22 -20.43 -2.24
C ARG A 7 24.29 -19.56 -3.47
N ILE A 8 25.22 -18.63 -3.49
CA ILE A 8 25.52 -17.74 -4.62
C ILE A 8 26.81 -18.23 -5.26
N ARG A 9 26.80 -18.48 -6.57
CA ARG A 9 27.97 -18.92 -7.32
C ARG A 9 28.24 -18.03 -8.53
N GLY A 10 29.47 -17.58 -8.68
CA GLY A 10 29.95 -16.78 -9.78
C GLY A 10 29.27 -15.43 -9.92
N ALA A 11 29.03 -14.71 -8.82
CA ALA A 11 28.42 -13.39 -8.88
C ALA A 11 29.39 -12.37 -9.49
N ARG A 12 28.95 -11.73 -10.59
CA ARG A 12 29.72 -10.78 -11.42
C ARG A 12 28.93 -9.51 -11.74
N GLN A 13 27.83 -9.27 -11.02
CA GLN A 13 27.04 -8.06 -11.19
C GLN A 13 27.88 -6.81 -10.87
N HIS A 14 27.89 -5.84 -11.79
CA HIS A 14 28.71 -4.63 -11.72
C HIS A 14 30.21 -4.93 -11.48
N ASN A 15 30.73 -4.57 -10.31
CA ASN A 15 32.14 -4.72 -9.97
C ASN A 15 32.47 -5.99 -9.14
N LEU A 16 31.49 -6.88 -8.93
CA LEU A 16 31.72 -8.15 -8.25
C LEU A 16 32.71 -9.02 -9.03
N LYS A 17 33.64 -9.64 -8.31
CA LYS A 17 34.79 -10.35 -8.89
C LYS A 17 34.60 -11.87 -8.88
N ASN A 18 33.55 -12.34 -9.56
CA ASN A 18 33.19 -13.77 -9.63
C ASN A 18 33.08 -14.42 -8.24
N LEU A 19 32.27 -13.81 -7.38
CA LEU A 19 32.16 -14.16 -5.97
C LEU A 19 31.29 -15.40 -5.76
N ASP A 20 31.80 -16.34 -4.96
CA ASP A 20 31.04 -17.45 -4.39
C ASP A 20 30.78 -17.19 -2.90
N LEU A 21 29.53 -17.34 -2.46
CA LEU A 21 29.12 -17.08 -1.08
C LEU A 21 27.98 -17.99 -0.64
N ASP A 22 28.02 -18.43 0.61
CA ASP A 22 26.93 -19.14 1.27
C ASP A 22 26.38 -18.29 2.43
N ILE A 23 25.06 -18.06 2.44
CA ILE A 23 24.36 -17.27 3.46
C ILE A 23 23.37 -18.18 4.19
N ARG A 24 23.39 -18.18 5.52
CA ARG A 24 22.43 -18.96 6.33
C ARG A 24 21.09 -18.24 6.40
N THR A 25 20.02 -18.97 6.14
CA THR A 25 18.64 -18.47 6.30
C THR A 25 18.21 -18.55 7.76
N GLY A 26 17.35 -17.63 8.19
CA GLY A 26 16.86 -17.58 9.59
C GLY A 26 17.83 -16.89 10.56
N GLU A 27 18.95 -16.38 10.05
CA GLU A 27 19.92 -15.59 10.80
C GLU A 27 19.93 -14.13 10.28
N LEU A 28 20.24 -13.18 11.17
CA LEU A 28 20.51 -11.80 10.76
C LEU A 28 21.91 -11.72 10.15
N THR A 29 21.97 -11.70 8.81
CA THR A 29 23.24 -11.53 8.08
C THR A 29 23.48 -10.06 7.76
N VAL A 30 24.64 -9.53 8.15
CA VAL A 30 25.05 -8.15 7.87
C VAL A 30 26.16 -8.14 6.83
N VAL A 31 25.95 -7.44 5.72
CA VAL A 31 26.97 -7.23 4.68
C VAL A 31 27.62 -5.87 4.88
N THR A 32 28.93 -5.87 5.15
CA THR A 32 29.71 -4.67 5.50
C THR A 32 30.93 -4.50 4.58
N GLY A 33 31.50 -3.29 4.54
CA GLY A 33 32.64 -2.94 3.68
C GLY A 33 32.63 -1.48 3.23
N PRO A 34 33.76 -0.95 2.72
CA PRO A 34 33.90 0.44 2.29
C PRO A 34 32.95 0.80 1.14
N SER A 35 32.68 2.10 0.93
CA SER A 35 31.86 2.54 -0.20
C SER A 35 32.42 2.02 -1.53
N GLY A 36 31.53 1.60 -2.44
CA GLY A 36 31.92 1.02 -3.73
C GLY A 36 32.43 -0.43 -3.69
N SER A 37 32.49 -1.10 -2.53
CA SER A 37 32.97 -2.49 -2.43
C SER A 37 32.06 -3.56 -3.07
N GLY A 38 30.93 -3.18 -3.66
CA GLY A 38 29.97 -4.10 -4.30
C GLY A 38 28.88 -4.66 -3.38
N LYS A 39 28.68 -4.12 -2.17
CA LYS A 39 27.64 -4.57 -1.23
C LYS A 39 26.23 -4.50 -1.86
N SER A 40 25.89 -3.33 -2.43
CA SER A 40 24.59 -3.14 -3.07
C SER A 40 24.44 -4.03 -4.29
N SER A 41 25.51 -4.19 -5.08
CA SER A 41 25.57 -5.12 -6.21
C SER A 41 25.27 -6.56 -5.81
N LEU A 42 25.77 -6.99 -4.64
CA LEU A 42 25.52 -8.33 -4.10
C LEU A 42 24.10 -8.47 -3.53
N VAL A 43 23.67 -7.53 -2.69
CA VAL A 43 22.42 -7.64 -1.93
C VAL A 43 21.20 -7.29 -2.78
N PHE A 44 21.20 -6.13 -3.45
CA PHE A 44 20.07 -5.64 -4.22
C PHE A 44 20.11 -6.16 -5.66
N ASP A 45 21.23 -5.94 -6.35
CA ASP A 45 21.30 -6.22 -7.79
C ASP A 45 21.51 -7.69 -8.13
N THR A 46 21.88 -8.54 -7.14
CA THR A 46 22.05 -9.99 -7.35
C THR A 46 21.05 -10.80 -6.53
N LEU A 47 21.11 -10.73 -5.20
CA LEU A 47 20.32 -11.61 -4.33
C LEU A 47 18.83 -11.27 -4.36
N TYR A 48 18.47 -10.00 -4.15
CA TYR A 48 17.09 -9.54 -4.23
C TYR A 48 16.52 -9.71 -5.65
N ALA A 49 17.29 -9.33 -6.68
CA ALA A 49 16.90 -9.53 -8.07
C ALA A 49 16.55 -10.99 -8.39
N GLU A 50 17.39 -11.96 -7.99
CA GLU A 50 17.06 -13.39 -8.16
C GLU A 50 15.85 -13.83 -7.36
N GLY A 51 15.70 -13.36 -6.12
CA GLY A 51 14.56 -13.68 -5.25
C GLY A 51 13.24 -13.19 -5.85
N GLN A 52 13.19 -11.93 -6.29
CA GLN A 52 12.02 -11.34 -6.94
C GLN A 52 11.72 -12.02 -8.28
N ARG A 53 12.74 -12.24 -9.13
CA ARG A 53 12.57 -12.92 -10.42
C ARG A 53 11.94 -14.30 -10.27
N ARG A 54 12.45 -15.13 -9.35
CA ARG A 54 11.89 -16.47 -9.09
C ARG A 54 10.49 -16.43 -8.52
N TYR A 55 10.20 -15.47 -7.65
CA TYR A 55 8.86 -15.29 -7.11
C TYR A 55 7.87 -14.98 -8.24
N VAL A 56 8.20 -14.04 -9.12
CA VAL A 56 7.39 -13.69 -10.31
C VAL A 56 7.20 -14.88 -11.25
N GLU A 57 8.21 -15.76 -11.40
CA GLU A 57 8.11 -16.97 -12.22
C GLU A 57 7.08 -17.99 -11.72
N THR A 58 6.70 -17.95 -10.43
CA THR A 58 5.67 -18.84 -9.87
C THR A 58 4.24 -18.46 -10.28
N PHE A 59 4.03 -17.24 -10.76
CA PHE A 59 2.72 -16.76 -11.21
C PHE A 59 2.35 -17.32 -12.60
N SER A 60 1.06 -17.24 -12.93
CA SER A 60 0.56 -17.61 -14.24
C SER A 60 1.20 -16.79 -15.36
N ALA A 61 1.30 -17.35 -16.56
CA ALA A 61 1.87 -16.65 -17.72
C ALA A 61 1.15 -15.31 -18.01
N TYR A 62 -0.15 -15.24 -17.75
CA TYR A 62 -0.95 -14.02 -17.87
C TYR A 62 -0.57 -12.98 -16.81
N ALA A 63 -0.50 -13.37 -15.53
CA ALA A 63 -0.15 -12.44 -14.45
C ALA A 63 1.26 -11.85 -14.62
N ARG A 64 2.21 -12.63 -15.16
CA ARG A 64 3.57 -12.15 -15.46
C ARG A 64 3.64 -11.01 -16.48
N GLN A 65 2.59 -10.78 -17.28
CA GLN A 65 2.56 -9.66 -18.24
C GLN A 65 2.43 -8.30 -17.53
N PHE A 66 1.91 -8.28 -16.31
CA PHE A 66 1.64 -7.06 -15.53
C PHE A 66 2.64 -6.84 -14.39
N LEU A 67 3.59 -7.76 -14.21
CA LEU A 67 4.61 -7.67 -13.17
C LEU A 67 5.92 -7.17 -13.78
N ASP A 68 6.56 -6.25 -13.07
CA ASP A 68 7.90 -5.79 -13.45
C ASP A 68 8.85 -6.98 -13.52
N ARG A 69 9.40 -7.18 -14.71
CA ARG A 69 10.44 -8.19 -14.95
C ARG A 69 11.77 -7.59 -14.51
N MET A 70 12.32 -8.12 -13.43
CA MET A 70 13.72 -7.88 -13.13
C MET A 70 14.60 -8.66 -14.11
N ASP A 71 15.63 -7.99 -14.62
CA ASP A 71 16.65 -8.63 -15.42
C ASP A 71 17.35 -9.72 -14.62
N LYS A 72 17.72 -10.80 -15.31
CA LYS A 72 18.52 -11.85 -14.70
C LYS A 72 19.90 -11.28 -14.38
N PRO A 73 20.34 -11.29 -13.11
CA PRO A 73 21.64 -10.74 -12.74
C PRO A 73 22.78 -11.60 -13.28
N ALA A 74 23.96 -10.98 -13.40
CA ALA A 74 25.17 -11.65 -13.84
C ALA A 74 25.71 -12.59 -12.75
N VAL A 75 25.14 -13.79 -12.65
CA VAL A 75 25.50 -14.85 -11.69
C VAL A 75 25.36 -16.22 -12.35
N ASP A 76 26.24 -17.17 -12.03
CA ASP A 76 26.15 -18.52 -12.60
C ASP A 76 24.97 -19.29 -12.00
N LYS A 77 24.84 -19.26 -10.67
CA LYS A 77 23.77 -19.96 -9.97
C LYS A 77 23.46 -19.31 -8.64
N VAL A 78 22.17 -19.24 -8.33
CA VAL A 78 21.69 -19.00 -6.96
C VAL A 78 20.81 -20.18 -6.55
N GLU A 79 20.99 -20.73 -5.36
CA GLU A 79 20.15 -21.81 -4.83
C GLU A 79 19.58 -21.42 -3.47
N GLY A 80 18.38 -21.92 -3.15
CA GLY A 80 17.80 -21.72 -1.82
C GLY A 80 17.33 -20.29 -1.52
N VAL A 81 17.33 -19.38 -2.49
CA VAL A 81 16.81 -18.01 -2.31
C VAL A 81 15.27 -18.02 -2.17
N PRO A 82 14.72 -17.54 -1.05
CA PRO A 82 13.27 -17.38 -0.89
C PRO A 82 12.75 -16.13 -1.65
N PRO A 83 11.42 -15.94 -1.75
CA PRO A 83 10.86 -14.65 -2.15
C PRO A 83 11.44 -13.53 -1.29
N ALA A 84 11.94 -12.48 -1.94
CA ALA A 84 12.68 -11.41 -1.30
C ALA A 84 11.90 -10.09 -1.32
N ILE A 85 12.05 -9.31 -0.26
CA ILE A 85 11.53 -7.94 -0.16
C ILE A 85 12.73 -7.04 0.11
N ALA A 86 12.93 -6.03 -0.75
CA ALA A 86 13.92 -4.99 -0.52
C ALA A 86 13.26 -3.82 0.21
N ILE A 87 13.89 -3.36 1.28
CA ILE A 87 13.54 -2.11 1.95
C ILE A 87 14.76 -1.22 1.78
N ASP A 88 14.67 -0.28 0.84
CA ASP A 88 15.71 0.71 0.58
C ASP A 88 15.32 2.08 1.14
N GLN A 89 16.26 3.02 1.06
CA GLN A 89 16.02 4.40 1.48
C GLN A 89 15.54 5.27 0.31
N THR A 90 14.60 4.77 -0.50
CA THR A 90 14.00 5.61 -1.55
C THR A 90 13.15 6.71 -0.95
N ASN A 91 13.24 7.91 -1.54
CA ASN A 91 12.55 9.10 -1.04
C ASN A 91 11.03 8.86 -0.92
N PRO A 92 10.40 9.19 0.22
CA PRO A 92 8.98 8.99 0.41
C PRO A 92 8.18 9.75 -0.66
N VAL A 93 7.10 9.11 -1.10
CA VAL A 93 6.13 9.57 -2.10
C VAL A 93 5.90 11.08 -2.00
N ARG A 94 6.24 11.82 -3.06
CA ARG A 94 6.06 13.29 -3.15
C ARG A 94 4.63 13.68 -3.52
N SER A 95 3.65 13.16 -2.76
CA SER A 95 2.25 13.55 -2.93
C SER A 95 1.76 14.23 -1.66
N SER A 96 1.15 15.40 -1.79
CA SER A 96 0.52 16.12 -0.69
C SER A 96 -0.66 15.35 -0.06
N ARG A 97 -1.15 14.31 -0.74
CA ARG A 97 -2.23 13.44 -0.24
C ARG A 97 -1.72 12.19 0.48
N SER A 98 -0.41 11.92 0.45
CA SER A 98 0.19 10.78 1.16
C SER A 98 0.56 11.20 2.58
N THR A 99 0.02 10.49 3.56
CA THR A 99 0.34 10.65 4.98
C THR A 99 0.77 9.30 5.55
N VAL A 100 1.31 9.28 6.77
CA VAL A 100 1.64 8.02 7.46
C VAL A 100 0.42 7.10 7.51
N GLY A 101 -0.76 7.63 7.81
CA GLY A 101 -1.98 6.83 7.90
C GLY A 101 -2.44 6.22 6.57
N THR A 102 -2.15 6.85 5.43
CA THR A 102 -2.45 6.26 4.12
C THR A 102 -1.39 5.26 3.68
N MET A 103 -0.11 5.49 4.00
CA MET A 103 0.99 4.58 3.65
C MET A 103 0.93 3.26 4.44
N THR A 104 0.42 3.30 5.67
CA THR A 104 0.27 2.11 6.52
C THR A 104 -1.14 1.50 6.46
N GLU A 105 -2.01 2.01 5.59
CA GLU A 105 -3.43 1.61 5.46
C GLU A 105 -4.26 1.78 6.75
N LEU A 106 -3.69 2.34 7.83
CA LEU A 106 -4.41 2.62 9.07
C LEU A 106 -5.62 3.53 8.84
N ASN A 107 -5.51 4.49 7.92
CA ASN A 107 -6.62 5.37 7.57
C ASN A 107 -7.82 4.59 7.01
N ASP A 108 -7.60 3.47 6.31
CA ASP A 108 -8.70 2.67 5.76
C ASP A 108 -9.42 1.91 6.86
N HIS A 109 -8.69 1.41 7.87
CA HIS A 109 -9.28 0.88 9.08
C HIS A 109 -10.05 1.95 9.86
N LEU A 110 -9.51 3.16 9.97
CA LEU A 110 -10.18 4.28 10.63
C LEU A 110 -11.45 4.69 9.89
N LYS A 111 -11.44 4.76 8.55
CA LYS A 111 -12.65 5.02 7.76
C LYS A 111 -13.76 4.02 8.07
N LEU A 112 -13.43 2.73 8.12
CA LEU A 112 -14.38 1.68 8.48
C LEU A 112 -14.89 1.83 9.92
N LEU A 113 -14.00 2.16 10.85
CA LEU A 113 -14.37 2.41 12.25
C LEU A 113 -15.34 3.59 12.37
N PHE A 114 -15.00 4.75 11.79
CA PHE A 114 -15.85 5.94 11.82
C PHE A 114 -17.17 5.74 11.08
N ALA A 115 -17.18 5.01 9.95
CA ALA A 115 -18.41 4.72 9.23
C ALA A 115 -19.38 3.83 10.02
N ARG A 116 -18.88 2.94 10.88
CA ARG A 116 -19.70 1.99 11.64
C ARG A 116 -20.03 2.44 13.06
N ALA A 117 -19.11 3.13 13.71
CA ALA A 117 -19.22 3.52 15.12
C ALA A 117 -19.33 5.03 15.33
N GLY A 118 -19.14 5.83 14.28
CA GLY A 118 -19.27 7.28 14.36
C GLY A 118 -20.71 7.72 14.59
N GLN A 119 -20.90 8.59 15.58
CA GLN A 119 -22.14 9.34 15.73
C GLN A 119 -22.04 10.62 14.91
N LEU A 120 -23.05 10.87 14.08
CA LEU A 120 -23.09 12.03 13.20
C LEU A 120 -23.72 13.21 13.94
N PHE A 121 -23.12 14.39 13.80
CA PHE A 121 -23.62 15.64 14.37
C PHE A 121 -23.63 16.72 13.29
N ASP A 122 -24.64 17.58 13.32
CA ASP A 122 -24.72 18.74 12.44
C ASP A 122 -23.60 19.74 12.75
N LYS A 123 -22.99 20.31 11.70
CA LYS A 123 -21.81 21.18 11.82
C LYS A 123 -22.12 22.53 12.48
N GLN A 124 -23.33 23.06 12.32
CA GLN A 124 -23.69 24.39 12.81
C GLN A 124 -24.37 24.32 14.18
N THR A 125 -25.25 23.36 14.37
CA THR A 125 -26.11 23.24 15.56
C THR A 125 -25.58 22.22 16.57
N ALA A 126 -24.62 21.37 16.20
CA ALA A 126 -24.09 20.26 17.01
C ALA A 126 -25.17 19.26 17.48
N GLN A 127 -26.33 19.24 16.84
CA GLN A 127 -27.39 18.27 17.12
C GLN A 127 -27.08 16.92 16.46
N PRO A 128 -27.46 15.79 17.06
CA PRO A 128 -27.26 14.48 16.46
C PRO A 128 -28.06 14.35 15.16
N VAL A 129 -27.41 13.89 14.10
CA VAL A 129 -28.06 13.57 12.84
C VAL A 129 -28.86 12.30 13.02
N ARG A 130 -30.12 12.35 12.60
CA ARG A 130 -31.06 11.23 12.66
C ARG A 130 -31.41 10.75 11.25
N HIS A 131 -31.90 9.51 11.16
CA HIS A 131 -32.62 9.09 9.97
C HIS A 131 -33.99 9.76 9.96
N ASP A 132 -34.30 10.46 8.87
CA ASP A 132 -35.60 11.05 8.66
C ASP A 132 -36.49 10.16 7.78
N THR A 133 -37.79 10.19 8.07
CA THR A 133 -38.85 9.62 7.23
C THR A 133 -39.70 10.75 6.66
N PRO A 134 -40.52 10.51 5.62
CA PRO A 134 -41.43 11.52 5.10
C PRO A 134 -42.30 12.18 6.20
N GLU A 135 -42.73 11.40 7.19
CA GLU A 135 -43.54 11.87 8.32
C GLU A 135 -42.74 12.74 9.28
N THR A 136 -41.50 12.38 9.62
CA THR A 136 -40.65 13.21 10.49
C THR A 136 -40.30 14.53 9.82
N ILE A 137 -40.06 14.51 8.50
CA ILE A 137 -39.83 15.71 7.71
C ILE A 137 -41.07 16.61 7.71
N TYR A 138 -42.26 16.05 7.48
CA TYR A 138 -43.51 16.80 7.51
C TYR A 138 -43.76 17.46 8.88
N ALA A 139 -43.59 16.70 9.96
CA ALA A 139 -43.78 17.20 11.32
C ALA A 139 -42.81 18.34 11.66
N GLU A 140 -41.53 18.20 11.28
CA GLU A 140 -40.51 19.23 11.44
C GLU A 140 -40.86 20.51 10.64
N LEU A 141 -41.30 20.35 9.37
CA LEU A 141 -41.73 21.47 8.54
C LEU A 141 -42.95 22.20 9.13
N ALA A 142 -43.96 21.45 9.59
CA ALA A 142 -45.14 22.02 10.23
C ALA A 142 -44.78 22.81 11.50
N ALA A 143 -43.89 22.27 12.34
CA ALA A 143 -43.40 22.95 13.54
C ALA A 143 -42.67 24.26 13.21
N ARG A 144 -41.82 24.25 12.17
CA ARG A 144 -41.11 25.45 11.69
C ARG A 144 -42.06 26.51 11.14
N CYS A 145 -43.07 26.11 10.36
CA CYS A 145 -44.11 27.02 9.86
C CYS A 145 -44.93 27.66 10.99
N ALA A 146 -45.31 26.88 12.00
CA ALA A 146 -46.00 27.39 13.17
C ALA A 146 -45.14 28.42 13.94
N ALA A 147 -43.86 28.13 14.14
CA ALA A 147 -42.92 29.05 14.78
C ALA A 147 -42.70 30.34 13.97
N ALA A 148 -42.69 30.24 12.64
CA ALA A 148 -42.52 31.39 11.75
C ALA A 148 -43.79 32.23 11.57
N SER A 149 -44.96 31.78 12.08
CA SER A 149 -46.27 32.40 11.86
C SER A 149 -46.65 32.57 10.38
N ASP A 150 -46.03 31.82 9.47
CA ASP A 150 -46.33 31.76 8.04
C ASP A 150 -46.41 30.29 7.58
N PRO A 151 -47.60 29.79 7.19
CA PRO A 151 -47.80 28.39 6.84
C PRO A 151 -47.39 28.05 5.39
N ARG A 152 -46.91 29.02 4.60
CA ARG A 152 -46.63 28.80 3.18
C ARG A 152 -45.29 28.08 3.00
N ILE A 153 -45.35 26.88 2.43
CA ILE A 153 -44.17 26.10 2.03
C ILE A 153 -44.10 26.10 0.51
N VAL A 154 -42.95 26.51 -0.05
CA VAL A 154 -42.65 26.38 -1.47
C VAL A 154 -41.76 25.17 -1.66
N LEU A 155 -42.30 24.12 -2.29
CA LEU A 155 -41.54 22.94 -2.68
C LEU A 155 -41.02 23.16 -4.10
N THR A 156 -39.70 23.26 -4.24
CA THR A 156 -39.05 23.36 -5.55
C THR A 156 -38.22 22.12 -5.83
N PHE A 157 -38.10 21.78 -7.11
CA PHE A 157 -37.24 20.71 -7.60
C PHE A 157 -36.40 21.26 -8.76
N PRO A 158 -35.14 20.83 -8.89
CA PRO A 158 -34.32 21.22 -10.03
C PRO A 158 -34.96 20.70 -11.32
N VAL A 159 -35.06 21.57 -12.33
CA VAL A 159 -35.40 21.19 -13.70
C VAL A 159 -34.15 21.43 -14.53
N GLU A 160 -33.53 20.36 -15.02
CA GLU A 160 -32.47 20.48 -16.03
C GLU A 160 -33.14 20.83 -17.37
N LEU A 161 -32.81 22.01 -17.89
CA LEU A 161 -33.22 22.44 -19.24
C LEU A 161 -32.16 21.98 -20.26
N PRO A 162 -32.58 21.56 -21.48
CA PRO A 162 -31.67 21.07 -22.52
C PRO A 162 -30.66 22.11 -23.02
#